data_AF-A0A178I6T3-F1
#
_entry.id   AF-A0A178I6T3-F1
#
_cell.length_a   1.000
_cell.length_b   1.000
_cell.length_c   1.000
_cell.angle_alpha   90.00
_cell.angle_beta   90.00
_cell.angle_gamma   90.00
#
_symmetry.space_group_name_H-M   'P 1'
#
loop_
_entity.id
_entity.type
_entity.pdbx_description
1 polymer ?
#
loop_
_entity_poly.entity_id
_entity_poly.type
_entity_poly.pdbx_seq_one_letter_code
_entity_poly.pdbx_strand_id
1 'polypeptide(L)'
;MKAANYAPVYAGLYPELAEIARNHGYAMAVHGSFAKDADLICVPWTDDAADPHAVVDAITSEFAIQRIPGDPKIREHGRIVYSLTIAAPGCFIDLSFTPRAALSQGGGE
;
A
#
# COMPACT_ATOMS: atom_id res chain seq x y z
N MET A 1 31.95 6.90 -0.69
CA MET A 1 30.83 6.07 -0.18
C MET A 1 29.52 6.72 -0.56
N LYS A 2 28.45 5.96 -0.84
CA LYS A 2 27.12 6.54 -1.07
C LYS A 2 26.52 7.02 0.25
N ALA A 3 25.65 8.04 0.19
CA ALA A 3 24.91 8.49 1.36
C ALA A 3 23.99 7.38 1.88
N ALA A 4 23.81 7.30 3.20
CA ALA A 4 22.85 6.40 3.81
C ALA A 4 21.41 6.79 3.43
N ASN A 5 20.52 5.80 3.34
CA ASN A 5 19.10 6.01 3.06
C ASN A 5 18.22 5.00 3.81
N TYR A 6 16.91 5.11 3.65
CA TYR A 6 15.92 4.29 4.38
C TYR A 6 15.60 2.94 3.75
N ALA A 7 16.23 2.59 2.62
CA ALA A 7 15.94 1.33 1.93
C ALA A 7 16.02 0.07 2.83
N PRO A 8 17.00 -0.06 3.75
CA PRO A 8 17.04 -1.19 4.68
C PRO A 8 15.85 -1.25 5.65
N VAL A 9 15.30 -0.10 6.06
CA VAL A 9 14.11 -0.04 6.92
C VAL A 9 12.90 -0.58 6.17
N TYR A 10 12.68 -0.10 4.94
CA TYR A 10 11.59 -0.56 4.09
C TYR A 10 11.69 -2.05 3.76
N ALA A 11 12.90 -2.51 3.40
CA ALA A 11 13.15 -3.92 3.11
C ALA A 11 12.91 -4.83 4.33
N GLY A 12 13.23 -4.35 5.54
CA GLY A 12 12.97 -5.08 6.79
C GLY A 12 11.49 -5.18 7.15
N LEU A 13 10.69 -4.15 6.83
CA LEU A 13 9.24 -4.14 7.08
C LEU A 13 8.46 -4.96 6.04
N TYR A 14 8.96 -5.03 4.80
CA TYR A 14 8.24 -5.58 3.66
C TYR A 14 7.61 -6.98 3.89
N PRO A 15 8.30 -7.97 4.49
CA PRO A 15 7.72 -9.30 4.65
C PRO A 15 6.41 -9.29 5.43
N GLU A 16 6.35 -8.59 6.56
CA GLU A 16 5.15 -8.51 7.39
C GLU A 16 4.05 -7.68 6.72
N LEU A 17 4.40 -6.58 6.04
CA LEU A 17 3.43 -5.81 5.25
C LEU A 17 2.78 -6.66 4.15
N ALA A 18 3.58 -7.52 3.50
CA ALA A 18 3.10 -8.43 2.49
C ALA A 18 2.21 -9.54 3.08
N GLU A 19 2.52 -10.06 4.28
CA GLU A 19 1.65 -11.00 4.99
C GLU A 19 0.30 -10.38 5.36
N ILE A 20 0.30 -9.14 5.90
CA ILE A 20 -0.94 -8.42 6.18
C ILE A 20 -1.76 -8.28 4.90
N ALA A 21 -1.17 -7.77 3.82
CA ALA A 21 -1.87 -7.62 2.54
C ALA A 21 -2.44 -8.95 2.02
N ARG A 22 -1.66 -10.04 2.12
CA ARG A 22 -2.09 -11.39 1.72
C ARG A 22 -3.26 -11.89 2.54
N ASN A 23 -3.25 -11.68 3.85
CA ASN A 23 -4.36 -12.04 4.74
C ASN A 23 -5.66 -11.29 4.40
N HIS A 24 -5.56 -10.18 3.68
CA HIS A 24 -6.68 -9.40 3.17
C HIS A 24 -6.97 -9.64 1.68
N GLY A 25 -6.38 -10.66 1.06
CA GLY A 25 -6.64 -11.04 -0.34
C GLY A 25 -5.84 -10.27 -1.38
N TYR A 26 -4.76 -9.59 -1.00
CA TYR A 26 -3.91 -8.83 -1.92
C TYR A 26 -2.55 -9.49 -2.16
N ALA A 27 -2.11 -9.49 -3.41
CA ALA A 27 -0.71 -9.63 -3.75
C ALA A 27 -0.03 -8.25 -3.68
N MET A 28 0.98 -8.11 -2.81
CA MET A 28 1.76 -6.88 -2.67
C MET A 28 3.10 -7.01 -3.41
N ALA A 29 3.51 -5.95 -4.10
CA ALA A 29 4.80 -5.87 -4.76
C ALA A 29 5.44 -4.47 -4.60
N VAL A 30 6.78 -4.44 -4.63
CA VAL A 30 7.55 -3.19 -4.73
C VAL A 30 7.49 -2.66 -6.15
N HIS A 31 7.15 -1.38 -6.35
CA HIS A 31 7.16 -0.76 -7.67
C HIS A 31 8.13 0.42 -7.83
N GLY A 32 8.67 0.94 -6.72
CA GLY A 32 9.65 2.04 -6.73
C GLY A 32 11.02 1.62 -6.21
N SER A 33 11.86 2.62 -5.94
CA SER A 33 13.30 2.43 -5.68
C SER A 33 13.67 2.17 -4.21
N PHE A 34 12.74 2.36 -3.27
CA PHE A 34 12.98 2.35 -1.81
C PHE A 34 14.02 3.37 -1.31
N ALA A 35 14.53 4.26 -2.18
CA ALA A 35 15.60 5.17 -1.81
C ALA A 35 15.12 6.28 -0.86
N LYS A 36 13.88 6.75 -1.03
CA LYS A 36 13.28 7.83 -0.25
C LYS A 36 12.02 7.35 0.47
N ASP A 37 11.17 6.65 -0.26
CA ASP A 37 9.84 6.16 0.10
C ASP A 37 9.68 4.70 -0.35
N ALA A 38 8.80 3.97 0.33
CA ALA A 38 8.39 2.63 -0.05
C ALA A 38 7.11 2.67 -0.90
N ASP A 39 7.33 2.72 -2.20
CA ASP A 39 6.31 2.58 -3.23
C ASP A 39 5.84 1.12 -3.38
N LEU A 40 4.64 0.81 -2.88
CA LEU A 40 4.05 -0.52 -2.84
C LEU A 40 2.73 -0.57 -3.62
N ILE A 41 2.58 -1.58 -4.47
CA ILE A 41 1.34 -1.84 -5.20
C ILE A 41 0.66 -3.08 -4.61
N CYS A 42 -0.64 -2.96 -4.34
CA CYS A 42 -1.49 -4.03 -3.84
C CYS A 42 -2.52 -4.39 -4.91
N VAL A 43 -2.40 -5.59 -5.46
CA VAL A 43 -3.29 -6.13 -6.48
C VAL A 43 -4.26 -7.11 -5.82
N PRO A 44 -5.58 -6.92 -5.91
CA PRO A 44 -6.53 -7.89 -5.38
C PRO A 44 -6.34 -9.21 -6.13
N TRP A 45 -6.08 -10.27 -5.37
CA TRP A 45 -5.70 -11.59 -5.88
C TRP A 45 -6.73 -12.67 -5.57
N THR A 46 -7.72 -12.33 -4.75
CA THR A 46 -8.87 -13.18 -4.42
C THR A 46 -10.18 -12.46 -4.74
N ASP A 47 -11.25 -13.21 -4.99
CA ASP A 47 -12.59 -12.67 -5.29
C ASP A 47 -13.18 -11.86 -4.12
N ASP A 48 -12.74 -12.17 -2.90
CA ASP A 48 -13.18 -11.59 -1.64
C ASP A 48 -12.18 -10.60 -1.03
N ALA A 49 -11.22 -10.10 -1.83
CA ALA A 49 -10.23 -9.12 -1.37
C ALA A 49 -10.90 -7.98 -0.59
N ALA A 50 -10.38 -7.71 0.61
CA ALA A 50 -10.98 -6.79 1.56
C ALA A 50 -10.95 -5.34 1.04
N ASP A 51 -11.72 -4.43 1.64
CA ASP A 51 -11.56 -3.01 1.32
C ASP A 51 -10.13 -2.52 1.63
N PRO A 52 -9.47 -1.72 0.77
CA PRO A 52 -8.14 -1.17 1.05
C PRO A 52 -7.99 -0.53 2.43
N HIS A 53 -9.05 0.09 2.96
CA HIS A 53 -9.04 0.66 4.31
C HIS A 53 -8.71 -0.39 5.39
N ALA A 54 -9.21 -1.62 5.24
CA ALA A 54 -8.97 -2.68 6.21
C ALA A 54 -7.49 -3.10 6.27
N VAL A 55 -6.81 -3.13 5.11
CA VAL A 55 -5.37 -3.39 5.03
C VAL A 55 -4.59 -2.30 5.75
N VAL A 56 -4.96 -1.04 5.52
CA VAL A 56 -4.30 0.09 6.17
C VAL A 56 -4.57 0.10 7.68
N ASP A 57 -5.80 -0.19 8.13
CA ASP A 57 -6.15 -0.33 9.55
C ASP A 57 -5.25 -1.38 10.22
N ALA A 58 -5.10 -2.55 9.60
CA ALA A 58 -4.25 -3.63 10.10
C ALA A 58 -2.79 -3.19 10.22
N ILE A 59 -2.22 -2.55 9.18
CA ILE A 59 -0.85 -2.03 9.22
C ILE A 59 -0.66 -1.02 10.36
N THR A 60 -1.59 -0.06 10.51
CA THR A 60 -1.48 0.99 11.54
C THR A 60 -1.79 0.51 12.95
N SER A 61 -2.42 -0.66 13.09
CA SER A 61 -2.70 -1.28 14.39
C SER A 61 -1.52 -2.16 14.84
N GLU A 62 -0.87 -2.84 13.90
CA GLU A 62 0.28 -3.72 14.17
C GLU A 62 1.57 -2.92 14.42
N PHE A 63 1.79 -1.87 13.64
CA PHE A 63 3.01 -1.08 13.70
C PHE A 63 2.74 0.32 14.23
N ALA A 64 3.79 0.96 14.77
CA ALA A 64 3.80 2.39 15.08
C ALA A 64 3.88 3.26 13.80
N ILE A 65 2.99 2.98 12.85
CA ILE A 65 2.86 3.63 11.54
C ILE A 65 1.57 4.43 11.54
N GLN A 66 1.61 5.64 10.98
CA GLN A 66 0.46 6.55 10.99
C GLN A 66 0.05 6.95 9.58
N ARG A 67 -1.26 7.11 9.37
CA ARG A 67 -1.80 7.71 8.14
C ARG A 67 -1.50 9.20 8.11
N ILE A 68 -1.26 9.75 6.93
CA ILE A 68 -1.22 11.20 6.78
C ILE A 68 -2.65 11.78 6.63
N PRO A 69 -2.89 13.02 7.07
CA PRO A 69 -4.17 13.69 6.82
C PRO A 69 -4.48 13.81 5.33
N GLY A 70 -5.75 13.56 4.96
CA GLY A 70 -6.24 13.72 3.59
C GLY A 70 -6.19 12.47 2.71
N ASP A 71 -6.01 11.29 3.32
CA ASP A 71 -6.14 9.98 2.66
C ASP A 71 -7.47 9.27 3.01
N PRO A 72 -7.93 8.32 2.16
CA PRO A 72 -7.34 7.93 0.87
C PRO A 72 -7.57 8.94 -0.27
N LYS A 73 -6.74 8.84 -1.31
CA LYS A 73 -6.91 9.55 -2.58
C LYS A 73 -7.19 8.56 -3.71
N ILE A 74 -8.03 8.96 -4.66
CA ILE A 74 -8.22 8.21 -5.91
C ILE A 74 -7.23 8.74 -6.96
N ARG A 75 -6.58 7.82 -7.68
CA ARG A 75 -5.57 8.08 -8.72
C ARG A 75 -5.94 7.37 -10.03
N GLU A 76 -5.03 7.39 -11.01
CA GLU A 76 -5.28 6.88 -12.37
C GLU A 76 -5.81 5.45 -12.33
N HIS A 77 -6.70 5.11 -13.26
CA HIS A 77 -7.33 3.79 -13.34
C HIS A 77 -8.11 3.39 -12.07
N GLY A 78 -8.55 4.36 -11.28
CA GLY A 78 -9.35 4.13 -10.08
C GLY A 78 -8.55 3.55 -8.91
N ARG A 79 -7.21 3.66 -8.93
CA ARG A 79 -6.38 3.19 -7.82
C ARG A 79 -6.66 3.99 -6.56
N ILE A 80 -6.78 3.31 -5.44
CA ILE A 80 -6.92 3.93 -4.11
C ILE A 80 -5.51 4.01 -3.52
N VAL A 81 -5.08 5.21 -3.14
CA VAL A 81 -3.72 5.46 -2.64
C VAL A 81 -3.76 5.99 -1.22
N TYR A 82 -2.91 5.43 -0.37
CA TYR A 82 -2.60 5.88 0.97
C TYR A 82 -1.11 6.17 1.09
N SER A 83 -0.76 7.20 1.85
CA SER A 83 0.59 7.52 2.27
C SER A 83 0.67 7.40 3.78
N LEU A 84 1.63 6.62 4.25
CA LEU A 84 1.86 6.37 5.68
C LEU A 84 3.21 6.93 6.08
N THR A 85 3.29 7.53 7.27
CA THR A 85 4.55 8.02 7.83
C THR A 85 5.12 6.99 8.80
N ILE A 86 6.45 6.78 8.72
CA ILE A 86 7.17 5.88 9.62
C ILE A 86 8.34 6.62 10.28
N ALA A 87 8.60 6.37 11.56
CA ALA A 87 9.79 6.74 12.35
C ALA A 87 10.24 8.24 12.37
N ALA A 88 10.55 8.84 11.23
CA ALA A 88 11.17 10.15 11.08
C ALA A 88 10.59 10.97 9.91
N PRO A 89 10.70 12.31 9.94
CA PRO A 89 10.26 13.16 8.83
C PRO A 89 10.88 12.75 7.50
N GLY A 90 10.06 12.57 6.48
CA GLY A 90 10.53 12.21 5.13
C GLY A 90 10.61 10.71 4.85
N CYS A 91 10.19 9.86 5.79
CA CYS A 91 10.19 8.40 5.65
C CYS A 91 8.74 7.91 5.50
N PHE A 92 8.38 7.46 4.30
CA PHE A 92 7.01 7.18 3.90
C PHE A 92 6.84 5.80 3.28
N ILE A 93 5.66 5.22 3.46
CA ILE A 93 5.18 4.05 2.73
C ILE A 93 3.95 4.49 1.94
N ASP A 94 4.02 4.36 0.61
CA ASP A 94 2.92 4.67 -0.28
C ASP A 94 2.30 3.35 -0.75
N LEU A 95 1.03 3.15 -0.40
CA LEU A 95 0.24 1.97 -0.74
C LEU A 95 -0.72 2.32 -1.87
N SER A 96 -0.55 1.70 -3.04
CA SER A 96 -1.43 1.85 -4.20
C SER A 96 -2.23 0.58 -4.43
N PHE A 97 -3.53 0.61 -4.15
CA PHE A 97 -4.45 -0.51 -4.37
C PHE A 97 -5.09 -0.41 -5.75
N THR A 98 -4.99 -1.45 -6.56
CA THR A 98 -5.74 -1.51 -7.82
C THR A 98 -7.21 -1.87 -7.58
N PRO A 99 -8.16 -1.50 -8.46
CA PRO A 99 -9.57 -1.82 -8.29
C PRO A 99 -9.84 -3.32 -8.07
N ARG A 100 -10.77 -3.66 -7.17
CA ARG A 100 -11.18 -5.03 -6.82
C ARG A 100 -12.13 -5.70 -7.82
N ALA A 101 -12.74 -4.94 -8.72
CA ALA A 101 -13.62 -5.45 -9.76
C ALA A 101 -13.22 -4.89 -11.12
N ALA A 102 -13.38 -5.71 -12.16
CA ALA A 102 -13.40 -5.21 -13.53
C ALA A 102 -14.55 -4.19 -13.66
N LEU A 103 -14.32 -3.10 -14.39
CA LEU A 103 -15.34 -2.13 -14.75
C LEU A 103 -16.61 -2.87 -15.16
N SER A 104 -17.73 -2.62 -14.48
CA SER A 104 -19.03 -2.96 -15.03
C SER A 104 -19.17 -2.18 -16.33
N GLN A 105 -18.97 -2.88 -17.46
CA GLN A 105 -19.53 -2.41 -18.71
C GLN A 105 -21.05 -2.38 -18.49
N GLY A 106 -21.61 -1.17 -18.48
CA GLY A 106 -23.03 -0.93 -18.32
C GLY A 106 -23.84 -1.74 -19.34
N GLY A 107 -25.08 -2.02 -18.95
CA GLY A 107 -25.99 -2.88 -19.69
C GLY A 107 -26.20 -2.46 -21.15
N GLY A 108 -26.29 -3.47 -21.99
CA GLY A 108 -27.15 -3.48 -23.15
C GLY A 108 -28.02 -4.72 -23.01
N GLU A 109 -29.29 -4.49 -22.68
CA GLU A 109 -30.37 -5.46 -22.90
C GLU A 109 -30.47 -5.86 -24.38
#